data_AF-A0AB39WMF8-F1
#
_entry.id   AF-A0AB39WMF8-F1
#
_cell.length_a   1.000
_cell.length_b   1.000
_cell.length_c   1.000
_cell.angle_alpha   90.00
_cell.angle_beta   90.00
_cell.angle_gamma   90.00
#
_symmetry.space_group_name_H-M   'P 1'
#
loop_
_entity.id
_entity.type
_entity.pdbx_description
1 polymer ?
#
loop_
_entity_poly.entity_id
_entity_poly.type
_entity_poly.pdbx_seq_one_letter_code
_entity_poly.pdbx_strand_id
1 'polypeptide(L)'
;MYNNSFFKKILIVTVVLFLYSCDKDYNSIGDGLLGDNHFAFDKYTSSVISYNQKVGPVQSNNLAVNALGVYDNPAFGTTTANFASQLALETINPTIGKNPVIESVVLTIPYFNTLKSTDTDGNHVYELDSIYGPSDAKIKLSVFESGYYMRDLDPVGGFQTSQSFFTDQNADFDNVKVGNRLNDSSDPVENDSFSFSPAEYKYTVTTDGKDVITRVAPGMRLNLNMDFFKTKIIDASASGKLVTNDIFKDYFRGLYFKVEKSGSSSSALAMMDFKKGKITITYKEDTSDTDATRIEKSINLNLAGNTVNLLNQSNVNASYMDATNSGNVNTTIGDDKLYLKGGEGSLAVLELFGKDLYGEDGLTGSPNGVADELDIIRKSGWLINEANLVFHVDASAMASSYEPNRIYLYDLNNHRPITDYYNDATSGTNSKNGKAVFGGLLEKEAVTNGRGVSYKIRITNQIRGLIKNVDSTNVKLGLVVTEDINVIASNKLRTPTAISQVPRASVMNPLGTIIYGGKSTVPEDKRLKLEIYYTKPN
;
A
#
# COMPACT_ATOMS: atom_id res chain seq x y z
N MET A 1 67.17 60.49 31.72
CA MET A 1 66.03 59.70 32.24
C MET A 1 64.92 60.66 32.64
N TYR A 2 63.90 60.80 31.81
CA TYR A 2 62.58 61.31 32.19
C TYR A 2 61.57 60.36 31.57
N ASN A 3 60.92 59.54 32.40
CA ASN A 3 59.85 58.66 31.99
C ASN A 3 58.61 59.52 31.74
N ASN A 4 58.37 59.92 30.48
CA ASN A 4 57.16 60.63 30.11
C ASN A 4 55.94 59.69 30.21
N SER A 5 55.31 59.73 31.38
CA SER A 5 54.03 59.11 31.76
C SER A 5 52.85 59.49 30.84
N PHE A 6 53.04 60.46 29.95
CA PHE A 6 52.01 61.01 29.08
C PHE A 6 51.45 60.00 28.07
N PHE A 7 52.30 59.20 27.42
CA PHE A 7 51.84 58.20 26.44
C PHE A 7 51.10 57.02 27.10
N LYS A 8 51.48 56.62 28.32
CA LYS A 8 50.76 55.59 29.08
C LYS A 8 49.40 56.07 29.55
N LYS A 9 49.26 57.35 29.91
CA LYS A 9 47.98 57.94 30.30
C LYS A 9 47.03 58.10 29.12
N ILE A 10 47.54 58.47 27.93
CA ILE A 10 46.73 58.49 26.70
C ILE A 10 46.23 57.09 26.34
N LEU A 11 47.07 56.07 26.42
CA LEU A 11 46.65 54.70 26.13
C LEU A 11 45.53 54.22 27.07
N ILE A 12 45.61 54.55 28.36
CA ILE A 12 44.58 54.18 29.35
C ILE A 12 43.28 54.96 29.11
N VAL A 13 43.33 56.25 28.78
CA VAL A 13 42.14 57.05 28.48
C VAL A 13 41.47 56.57 27.18
N THR A 14 42.23 56.22 26.15
CA THR A 14 41.70 55.67 24.90
C THR A 14 41.06 54.29 25.11
N VAL A 15 41.65 53.42 25.95
CA VAL A 15 41.05 52.11 26.29
C VAL A 15 39.76 52.26 27.10
N VAL A 16 39.70 53.23 28.03
CA VAL A 16 38.46 53.51 28.80
C VAL A 16 37.35 54.08 27.91
N LEU A 17 37.69 54.92 26.92
CA LEU A 17 36.72 55.42 25.92
C LEU A 17 36.18 54.32 25.00
N PHE A 18 36.99 53.33 24.63
CA PHE A 18 36.54 52.17 23.85
C PHE A 18 35.66 51.19 24.67
N LEU A 19 35.82 51.14 26.00
CA LEU A 19 34.97 50.32 26.88
C LEU A 19 33.60 50.96 27.16
N TYR A 20 33.46 52.29 27.06
CA TYR A 20 32.18 53.01 27.22
C TYR A 20 31.37 53.13 25.91
N SER A 21 31.96 52.83 24.75
CA SER A 21 31.30 52.84 23.44
C SER A 21 30.70 51.48 23.04
N CYS A 22 30.78 50.49 23.93
CA CYS A 22 30.14 49.18 23.76
C CYS A 22 28.92 48.98 24.67
N ASP A 23 28.31 50.07 25.15
CA ASP A 23 26.89 50.00 25.52
C ASP A 23 26.09 50.12 24.23
N LYS A 24 25.88 48.97 23.59
CA LYS A 24 24.84 48.87 22.58
C LYS A 24 23.52 48.89 23.34
N ASP A 25 22.98 50.09 23.55
CA ASP A 25 21.53 50.24 23.55
C ASP A 25 21.05 49.57 22.27
N TYR A 26 20.45 48.40 22.41
CA TYR A 26 19.63 47.82 21.36
C TYR A 26 18.44 48.77 21.20
N ASN A 27 18.61 49.82 20.39
CA ASN A 27 17.49 50.43 19.73
C ASN A 27 17.03 49.42 18.66
N SER A 28 16.27 48.44 19.13
CA SER A 28 15.43 47.53 18.36
C SER A 28 14.43 48.37 17.57
N ILE A 29 14.87 48.92 16.43
CA ILE A 29 13.97 49.41 15.39
C ILE A 29 13.11 48.21 14.97
N GLY A 30 11.92 48.11 15.55
CA GLY A 30 11.01 46.98 15.40
C GLY A 30 10.44 46.41 16.72
N ASP A 31 10.98 46.74 17.90
CA ASP A 31 10.42 46.28 19.19
C ASP A 31 9.03 46.85 19.45
N GLY A 32 8.78 48.08 19.00
CA GLY A 32 7.46 48.71 19.06
C GLY A 32 6.46 48.21 18.01
N LEU A 33 6.86 47.29 17.12
CA LEU A 33 5.94 46.61 16.19
C LEU A 33 5.43 45.28 16.74
N LEU A 34 6.03 44.77 17.81
CA LEU A 34 5.58 43.58 18.54
C LEU A 34 5.14 44.01 19.93
N GLY A 35 4.01 44.73 20.00
CA GLY A 35 3.37 45.06 21.26
C GLY A 35 3.00 43.79 22.05
N ASP A 36 3.24 43.83 23.36
CA ASP A 36 2.88 42.86 24.40
C ASP A 36 1.93 41.74 23.93
N ASN A 37 2.46 40.52 23.72
CA ASN A 37 1.69 39.27 23.65
C ASN A 37 0.35 39.28 22.86
N HIS A 38 0.32 39.83 21.63
CA HIS A 38 -0.91 39.88 20.81
C HIS A 38 -1.23 38.62 19.97
N PHE A 39 -0.53 37.50 20.17
CA PHE A 39 -0.89 36.23 19.55
C PHE A 39 -1.06 35.16 20.64
N ALA A 40 -2.22 35.14 21.30
CA ALA A 40 -2.57 34.05 22.21
C ALA A 40 -2.72 32.75 21.38
N PHE A 41 -1.63 31.97 21.32
CA PHE A 41 -1.63 30.64 20.74
C PHE A 41 -2.21 29.66 21.74
N ASP A 42 -3.42 29.18 21.45
CA ASP A 42 -4.14 28.23 22.29
C ASP A 42 -4.35 26.90 21.57
N LYS A 43 -4.55 25.84 22.36
CA LYS A 43 -4.90 24.50 21.88
C LYS A 43 -6.33 24.18 22.31
N TYR A 44 -7.17 23.83 21.34
CA TYR A 44 -8.49 23.25 21.56
C TYR A 44 -8.46 21.76 21.19
N THR A 45 -9.17 20.94 21.95
CA THR A 45 -9.25 19.49 21.73
C THR A 45 -10.71 19.08 21.63
N SER A 46 -11.12 18.61 20.45
CA SER A 46 -12.47 18.12 20.17
C SER A 46 -12.51 16.60 20.23
N SER A 47 -13.62 16.04 20.74
CA SER A 47 -13.88 14.61 20.71
C SER A 47 -14.24 14.15 19.30
N VAL A 48 -13.74 12.98 18.91
CA VAL A 48 -14.03 12.38 17.60
C VAL A 48 -14.87 11.13 17.80
N ILE A 49 -16.06 11.09 17.20
CA ILE A 49 -16.82 9.84 17.15
C ILE A 49 -16.18 8.95 16.10
N SER A 50 -15.71 7.78 16.51
CA SER A 50 -14.96 6.88 15.64
C SER A 50 -15.43 5.44 15.81
N TYR A 51 -15.72 4.74 14.72
CA TYR A 51 -16.25 3.38 14.80
C TYR A 51 -15.81 2.50 13.63
N ASN A 52 -15.89 1.18 13.82
CA ASN A 52 -15.45 0.20 12.82
C ASN A 52 -16.45 0.05 11.68
N GLN A 53 -15.94 -0.16 10.47
CA GLN A 53 -16.72 -0.51 9.29
C GLN A 53 -16.07 -1.68 8.56
N LYS A 54 -16.79 -2.81 8.47
CA LYS A 54 -16.31 -3.98 7.73
C LYS A 54 -16.25 -3.69 6.23
N VAL A 55 -15.22 -4.19 5.58
CA VAL A 55 -15.08 -4.21 4.12
C VAL A 55 -15.29 -5.66 3.68
N GLY A 56 -16.40 -5.92 2.98
CA GLY A 56 -16.66 -7.22 2.36
C GLY A 56 -15.86 -7.42 1.07
N PRO A 57 -16.24 -8.42 0.24
CA PRO A 57 -15.56 -8.67 -1.03
C PRO A 57 -15.46 -7.42 -1.89
N VAL A 58 -14.26 -7.16 -2.40
CA VAL A 58 -13.90 -5.91 -3.06
C VAL A 58 -13.25 -6.18 -4.40
N GLN A 59 -13.44 -5.25 -5.34
CA GLN A 59 -12.80 -5.32 -6.64
C GLN A 59 -11.27 -5.37 -6.48
N SER A 60 -10.64 -6.35 -7.11
CA SER A 60 -9.20 -6.64 -7.00
C SER A 60 -8.55 -6.95 -8.35
N ASN A 61 -9.20 -6.54 -9.45
CA ASN A 61 -8.63 -6.70 -10.78
C ASN A 61 -7.61 -5.62 -11.13
N ASN A 62 -6.61 -6.01 -11.93
CA ASN A 62 -5.63 -5.11 -12.54
C ASN A 62 -4.86 -4.22 -11.55
N LEU A 63 -4.68 -4.69 -10.31
CA LEU A 63 -3.87 -4.00 -9.29
C LEU A 63 -2.40 -3.94 -9.71
N ALA A 64 -1.71 -2.87 -9.31
CA ALA A 64 -0.28 -2.69 -9.59
C ALA A 64 0.59 -3.69 -8.81
N VAL A 65 0.16 -4.02 -7.59
CA VAL A 65 0.81 -5.00 -6.71
C VAL A 65 -0.26 -5.94 -6.18
N ASN A 66 0.03 -7.25 -6.17
CA ASN A 66 -0.91 -8.30 -5.82
C ASN A 66 -0.28 -9.23 -4.77
N ALA A 67 -1.08 -9.70 -3.83
CA ALA A 67 -0.65 -10.65 -2.83
C ALA A 67 -0.57 -12.08 -3.41
N LEU A 68 0.45 -12.83 -3.03
CA LEU A 68 0.58 -14.27 -3.27
C LEU A 68 1.15 -14.93 -2.02
N GLY A 69 0.46 -15.91 -1.46
CA GLY A 69 0.94 -16.62 -0.26
C GLY A 69 -0.13 -16.78 0.82
N VAL A 70 0.30 -17.13 2.03
CA VAL A 70 -0.57 -17.20 3.20
C VAL A 70 0.03 -16.36 4.31
N TYR A 71 -0.77 -15.43 4.82
CA TYR A 71 -0.39 -14.54 5.90
C TYR A 71 -1.21 -14.86 7.15
N ASP A 72 -0.56 -15.43 8.15
CA ASP A 72 -1.14 -15.65 9.48
C ASP A 72 -0.88 -14.41 10.35
N ASN A 73 -1.90 -13.58 10.56
CA ASN A 73 -1.81 -12.38 11.40
C ASN A 73 -2.52 -12.62 12.75
N PRO A 74 -1.81 -12.60 13.89
CA PRO A 74 -2.41 -12.86 15.20
C PRO A 74 -3.56 -11.90 15.59
N ALA A 75 -3.52 -10.66 15.12
CA ALA A 75 -4.52 -9.63 15.43
C ALA A 75 -5.78 -9.71 14.57
N PHE A 76 -5.70 -10.29 13.36
CA PHE A 76 -6.79 -10.24 12.36
C PHE A 76 -7.24 -11.61 11.85
N GLY A 77 -6.37 -12.61 11.86
CA GLY A 77 -6.61 -13.96 11.30
C GLY A 77 -5.72 -14.27 10.10
N THR A 78 -6.09 -15.32 9.35
CA THR A 78 -5.32 -15.81 8.21
C THR A 78 -5.89 -15.27 6.89
N THR A 79 -5.05 -14.66 6.06
CA THR A 79 -5.34 -14.33 4.65
C THR A 79 -4.58 -15.26 3.72
N THR A 80 -5.29 -16.02 2.89
CA THR A 80 -4.70 -16.77 1.77
C THR A 80 -4.94 -16.00 0.48
N ALA A 81 -3.86 -15.72 -0.26
CA ALA A 81 -3.89 -14.95 -1.49
C ALA A 81 -3.49 -15.82 -2.70
N ASN A 82 -4.44 -15.97 -3.61
CA ASN A 82 -4.28 -16.57 -4.92
C ASN A 82 -4.27 -15.47 -6.00
N PHE A 83 -3.83 -15.81 -7.20
CA PHE A 83 -3.77 -14.87 -8.30
C PHE A 83 -4.16 -15.52 -9.61
N ALA A 84 -4.86 -14.79 -10.48
CA ALA A 84 -5.10 -15.22 -11.84
C ALA A 84 -4.73 -14.10 -12.82
N SER A 85 -4.15 -14.48 -13.97
CA SER A 85 -3.74 -13.55 -15.01
C SER A 85 -3.97 -14.13 -16.38
N GLN A 86 -4.46 -13.30 -17.30
CA GLN A 86 -4.31 -13.56 -18.73
C GLN A 86 -2.84 -13.49 -19.15
N LEU A 87 -2.55 -14.07 -20.32
CA LEU A 87 -1.25 -14.00 -20.96
C LEU A 87 -1.39 -13.29 -22.30
N ALA A 88 -0.31 -12.66 -22.73
CA ALA A 88 -0.17 -12.10 -24.06
C ALA A 88 1.15 -12.55 -24.68
N LEU A 89 1.12 -12.84 -25.99
CA LEU A 89 2.32 -13.03 -26.79
C LEU A 89 3.10 -11.71 -26.85
N GLU A 90 4.40 -11.76 -26.55
CA GLU A 90 5.29 -10.60 -26.76
C GLU A 90 5.46 -10.34 -28.26
N THR A 91 5.68 -11.40 -29.04
CA THR A 91 5.70 -11.35 -30.51
C THR A 91 4.54 -12.18 -31.03
N ILE A 92 3.61 -11.51 -31.72
CA ILE A 92 2.47 -12.18 -32.37
C ILE A 92 2.92 -12.91 -33.63
N ASN A 93 2.21 -13.99 -33.96
CA ASN A 93 2.45 -14.84 -35.12
C ASN A 93 3.93 -15.25 -35.31
N PRO A 94 4.58 -15.84 -34.29
CA PRO A 94 5.99 -16.22 -34.39
C PRO A 94 6.19 -17.26 -35.50
N THR A 95 7.25 -17.09 -36.29
CA THR A 95 7.65 -18.09 -37.29
C THR A 95 8.52 -19.14 -36.65
N ILE A 96 7.97 -20.34 -36.49
CA ILE A 96 8.66 -21.51 -35.95
C ILE A 96 9.18 -22.35 -37.12
N GLY A 97 10.48 -22.63 -37.10
CA GLY A 97 11.19 -23.45 -38.07
C GLY A 97 10.88 -24.94 -37.92
N LYS A 98 11.74 -25.77 -38.52
CA LYS A 98 11.51 -27.21 -38.64
C LYS A 98 11.96 -27.96 -37.38
N ASN A 99 11.29 -29.08 -37.10
CA ASN A 99 11.59 -29.98 -35.98
C ASN A 99 11.78 -29.28 -34.62
N PRO A 100 10.87 -28.39 -34.19
CA PRO A 100 11.07 -27.64 -32.96
C PRO A 100 11.08 -28.57 -31.74
N VAL A 101 12.07 -28.41 -30.86
CA VAL A 101 12.18 -29.14 -29.58
C VAL A 101 12.41 -28.14 -28.46
N ILE A 102 11.50 -28.12 -27.48
CA ILE A 102 11.62 -27.28 -26.29
C ILE A 102 12.77 -27.78 -25.42
N GLU A 103 13.59 -26.84 -24.94
CA GLU A 103 14.66 -27.12 -23.98
C GLU A 103 14.31 -26.65 -22.58
N SER A 104 13.53 -25.57 -22.45
CA SER A 104 13.04 -25.10 -21.15
C SER A 104 11.82 -24.20 -21.28
N VAL A 105 11.00 -24.19 -20.23
CA VAL A 105 9.94 -23.20 -20.05
C VAL A 105 10.02 -22.65 -18.64
N VAL A 106 10.34 -21.37 -18.51
CA VAL A 106 10.58 -20.75 -17.21
C VAL A 106 9.66 -19.55 -17.01
N LEU A 107 8.82 -19.60 -16.00
CA LEU A 107 8.11 -18.43 -15.49
C LEU A 107 9.02 -17.66 -14.54
N THR A 108 9.25 -16.38 -14.80
CA THR A 108 10.02 -15.48 -13.94
C THR A 108 9.17 -14.31 -13.50
N ILE A 109 9.09 -14.05 -12.19
CA ILE A 109 8.44 -12.85 -11.62
C ILE A 109 9.38 -12.22 -10.58
N PRO A 110 9.85 -10.98 -10.76
CA PRO A 110 10.80 -10.36 -9.84
C PRO A 110 10.18 -10.07 -8.47
N TYR A 111 10.98 -10.16 -7.41
CA TYR A 111 10.60 -9.68 -6.08
C TYR A 111 10.96 -8.20 -5.91
N PHE A 112 10.24 -7.50 -5.03
CA PHE A 112 10.76 -6.25 -4.48
C PHE A 112 11.97 -6.57 -3.59
N ASN A 113 13.07 -5.88 -3.83
CA ASN A 113 14.32 -6.15 -3.14
C ASN A 113 15.19 -4.88 -3.07
N THR A 114 16.09 -4.87 -2.08
CA THR A 114 17.13 -3.85 -1.92
C THR A 114 18.49 -4.53 -1.91
N LEU A 115 19.42 -4.05 -2.74
CA LEU A 115 20.81 -4.48 -2.71
C LEU A 115 21.49 -3.94 -1.43
N LYS A 116 22.03 -4.83 -0.60
CA LYS A 116 22.72 -4.47 0.64
C LYS A 116 24.22 -4.34 0.47
N SER A 117 24.84 -5.27 -0.24
CA SER A 117 26.28 -5.29 -0.47
C SER A 117 26.65 -6.11 -1.68
N THR A 118 27.88 -5.90 -2.15
CA THR A 118 28.53 -6.70 -3.20
C THR A 118 29.85 -7.21 -2.63
N ASP A 119 30.09 -8.52 -2.73
CA ASP A 119 31.34 -9.12 -2.27
C ASP A 119 32.48 -9.00 -3.31
N THR A 120 33.68 -9.46 -2.94
CA THR A 120 34.87 -9.40 -3.80
C THR A 120 34.78 -10.26 -5.06
N ASP A 121 33.89 -11.25 -5.07
CA ASP A 121 33.62 -12.14 -6.20
C ASP A 121 32.46 -11.61 -7.08
N GLY A 122 31.96 -10.41 -6.76
CA GLY A 122 30.87 -9.75 -7.45
C GLY A 122 29.49 -10.31 -7.12
N ASN A 123 29.35 -11.14 -6.08
CA ASN A 123 28.06 -11.65 -5.64
C ASN A 123 27.32 -10.60 -4.83
N HIS A 124 26.00 -10.57 -4.99
CA HIS A 124 25.15 -9.59 -4.33
C HIS A 124 24.38 -10.21 -3.16
N VAL A 125 24.32 -9.45 -2.06
CA VAL A 125 23.43 -9.76 -0.93
C VAL A 125 22.21 -8.86 -1.03
N TYR A 126 21.03 -9.46 -1.16
CA TYR A 126 19.75 -8.75 -1.23
C TYR A 126 18.94 -8.93 0.05
N GLU A 127 18.19 -7.89 0.40
CA GLU A 127 17.07 -7.97 1.34
C GLU A 127 15.77 -7.93 0.53
N LEU A 128 14.89 -8.89 0.75
CA LEU A 128 13.55 -8.86 0.15
C LEU A 128 12.67 -7.86 0.89
N ASP A 129 11.88 -7.11 0.12
CA ASP A 129 10.88 -6.20 0.64
C ASP A 129 9.48 -6.79 0.40
N SER A 130 8.52 -6.41 1.26
CA SER A 130 7.10 -6.68 1.11
C SER A 130 6.77 -8.18 1.11
N ILE A 131 7.51 -8.94 1.92
CA ILE A 131 7.26 -10.34 2.26
C ILE A 131 6.99 -10.43 3.76
N TYR A 132 5.86 -11.03 4.11
CA TYR A 132 5.34 -11.08 5.47
C TYR A 132 5.23 -12.52 5.93
N GLY A 133 6.07 -12.88 6.90
CA GLY A 133 6.14 -14.23 7.48
C GLY A 133 7.58 -14.55 7.91
N PRO A 134 7.81 -15.71 8.54
CA PRO A 134 9.16 -16.18 8.83
C PRO A 134 10.01 -16.38 7.56
N SER A 135 11.33 -16.20 7.65
CA SER A 135 12.23 -16.34 6.50
C SER A 135 12.36 -17.76 5.96
N ASP A 136 12.06 -18.76 6.79
CA ASP A 136 12.06 -20.20 6.46
C ASP A 136 10.67 -20.72 6.07
N ALA A 137 9.68 -19.82 5.95
CA ALA A 137 8.32 -20.17 5.62
C ALA A 137 8.20 -20.83 4.25
N LYS A 138 7.28 -21.81 4.18
CA LYS A 138 7.01 -22.60 2.99
C LYS A 138 5.53 -22.55 2.65
N ILE A 139 5.24 -22.45 1.37
CA ILE A 139 3.90 -22.54 0.83
C ILE A 139 3.85 -23.62 -0.25
N LYS A 140 2.68 -24.22 -0.42
CA LYS A 140 2.40 -25.05 -1.59
C LYS A 140 1.89 -24.14 -2.69
N LEU A 141 2.69 -23.97 -3.73
CA LEU A 141 2.35 -23.18 -4.91
C LEU A 141 2.01 -24.11 -6.07
N SER A 142 0.82 -23.95 -6.65
CA SER A 142 0.39 -24.72 -7.82
C SER A 142 -0.11 -23.78 -8.91
N VAL A 143 0.52 -23.84 -10.07
CA VAL A 143 0.17 -23.07 -11.27
C VAL A 143 -0.65 -23.96 -12.19
N PHE A 144 -1.81 -23.50 -12.63
CA PHE A 144 -2.68 -24.20 -13.58
C PHE A 144 -2.98 -23.32 -14.79
N GLU A 145 -3.38 -23.93 -15.91
CA GLU A 145 -4.11 -23.20 -16.94
C GLU A 145 -5.48 -22.76 -16.37
N SER A 146 -5.79 -21.48 -16.49
CA SER A 146 -7.11 -20.96 -16.16
C SER A 146 -8.08 -21.25 -17.30
N GLY A 147 -9.21 -21.90 -17.01
CA GLY A 147 -10.33 -21.99 -17.96
C GLY A 147 -11.27 -20.79 -17.89
N TYR A 148 -11.06 -19.87 -16.95
CA TYR A 148 -11.92 -18.70 -16.74
C TYR A 148 -11.53 -17.58 -17.70
N TYR A 149 -12.46 -17.19 -18.57
CA TYR A 149 -12.26 -16.07 -19.50
C TYR A 149 -12.55 -14.73 -18.82
N MET A 150 -11.50 -14.01 -18.43
CA MET A 150 -11.61 -12.66 -17.87
C MET A 150 -11.92 -11.62 -18.96
N ARG A 151 -13.20 -11.37 -19.20
CA ARG A 151 -13.70 -10.37 -20.16
C ARG A 151 -13.22 -8.96 -19.84
N ASP A 152 -13.05 -8.15 -20.88
CA ASP A 152 -12.72 -6.72 -20.73
C ASP A 152 -13.93 -5.88 -20.33
N LEU A 153 -15.12 -6.22 -20.84
CA LEU A 153 -16.34 -5.44 -20.69
C LEU A 153 -17.43 -6.24 -19.97
N ASP A 154 -18.22 -5.54 -19.16
CA ASP A 154 -19.34 -6.11 -18.41
C ASP A 154 -20.59 -6.26 -19.30
N PRO A 155 -21.07 -7.49 -19.56
CA PRO A 155 -22.29 -7.70 -20.34
C PRO A 155 -23.55 -7.19 -19.63
N VAL A 156 -23.59 -7.17 -18.29
CA VAL A 156 -24.76 -6.71 -17.53
C VAL A 156 -24.95 -5.20 -17.69
N GLY A 157 -23.84 -4.45 -17.71
CA GLY A 157 -23.81 -3.02 -18.05
C GLY A 157 -23.96 -2.71 -19.55
N GLY A 158 -24.33 -3.69 -20.39
CA GLY A 158 -24.45 -3.51 -21.83
C GLY A 158 -23.13 -3.22 -22.53
N PHE A 159 -22.02 -3.75 -22.00
CA PHE A 159 -20.65 -3.57 -22.51
C PHE A 159 -20.13 -2.13 -22.48
N GLN A 160 -20.73 -1.24 -21.67
CA GLN A 160 -20.31 0.16 -21.54
C GLN A 160 -19.27 0.39 -20.45
N THR A 161 -19.08 -0.58 -19.55
CA THR A 161 -18.15 -0.49 -18.43
C THR A 161 -17.21 -1.68 -18.41
N SER A 162 -15.99 -1.48 -17.90
CA SER A 162 -15.05 -2.57 -17.69
C SER A 162 -15.60 -3.61 -16.71
N GLN A 163 -15.30 -4.89 -16.95
CA GLN A 163 -15.65 -5.97 -16.04
C GLN A 163 -14.86 -5.84 -14.73
N SER A 164 -15.57 -5.87 -13.60
CA SER A 164 -14.95 -5.98 -12.28
C SER A 164 -14.80 -7.46 -11.89
N PHE A 165 -13.66 -7.78 -11.29
CA PHE A 165 -13.44 -9.06 -10.60
C PHE A 165 -13.10 -8.78 -9.14
N PHE A 166 -13.53 -9.68 -8.26
CA PHE A 166 -13.58 -9.48 -6.82
C PHE A 166 -12.73 -10.50 -6.06
N THR A 167 -12.36 -10.15 -4.83
CA THR A 167 -11.52 -10.97 -3.96
C THR A 167 -12.08 -12.37 -3.68
N ASP A 168 -13.40 -12.53 -3.59
CA ASP A 168 -14.09 -13.75 -3.16
C ASP A 168 -14.35 -14.77 -4.28
N GLN A 169 -13.79 -14.57 -5.47
CA GLN A 169 -14.06 -15.41 -6.65
C GLN A 169 -13.18 -16.67 -6.75
N ASN A 170 -12.55 -17.12 -5.67
CA ASN A 170 -11.68 -18.31 -5.68
C ASN A 170 -12.37 -19.53 -6.31
N ALA A 171 -13.64 -19.79 -5.95
CA ALA A 171 -14.40 -20.92 -6.46
C ALA A 171 -14.61 -20.85 -7.98
N ASP A 172 -14.82 -19.64 -8.54
CA ASP A 172 -15.02 -19.44 -9.97
C ASP A 172 -13.81 -19.91 -10.78
N PHE A 173 -12.60 -19.65 -10.28
CA PHE A 173 -11.34 -20.08 -10.91
C PHE A 173 -10.98 -21.54 -10.60
N ASP A 174 -11.20 -21.99 -9.37
CA ASP A 174 -10.89 -23.37 -8.96
C ASP A 174 -11.73 -24.41 -9.71
N ASN A 175 -12.99 -24.10 -10.01
CA ASN A 175 -13.93 -25.00 -10.70
C ASN A 175 -13.61 -25.18 -12.19
N VAL A 176 -12.87 -24.25 -12.79
CA VAL A 176 -12.57 -24.24 -14.23
C VAL A 176 -11.08 -24.30 -14.54
N LYS A 177 -10.22 -24.63 -13.56
CA LYS A 177 -8.81 -24.90 -13.85
C LYS A 177 -8.67 -26.11 -14.78
N VAL A 178 -7.72 -26.05 -15.69
CA VAL A 178 -7.57 -27.04 -16.77
C VAL A 178 -6.33 -27.90 -16.53
N GLY A 179 -6.50 -29.21 -16.68
CA GLY A 179 -5.39 -30.17 -16.66
C GLY A 179 -4.69 -30.31 -15.30
N ASN A 180 -3.43 -30.76 -15.37
CA ASN A 180 -2.57 -30.96 -14.20
C ASN A 180 -1.81 -29.67 -13.84
N ARG A 181 -1.17 -29.69 -12.67
CA ARG A 181 -0.26 -28.62 -12.22
C ARG A 181 0.86 -28.44 -13.26
N LEU A 182 1.14 -27.18 -13.63
CA LEU A 182 2.15 -26.83 -14.63
C LEU A 182 3.56 -26.72 -14.03
N ASN A 183 3.71 -26.30 -12.77
CA ASN A 183 5.00 -26.31 -12.06
C ASN A 183 5.24 -27.67 -11.40
N ASP A 184 5.52 -28.68 -12.23
CA ASP A 184 5.57 -30.09 -11.86
C ASP A 184 7.00 -30.65 -11.71
N SER A 185 7.98 -29.77 -11.50
CA SER A 185 9.35 -30.14 -11.12
C SER A 185 9.36 -31.14 -9.95
N SER A 186 10.28 -32.11 -9.99
CA SER A 186 10.49 -33.03 -8.88
C SER A 186 11.16 -32.36 -7.67
N ASP A 187 11.73 -31.17 -7.85
CA ASP A 187 12.24 -30.35 -6.76
C ASP A 187 11.07 -29.65 -6.04
N PRO A 188 10.78 -30.00 -4.78
CA PRO A 188 9.66 -29.43 -4.05
C PRO A 188 9.79 -27.92 -3.81
N VAL A 189 10.98 -27.32 -3.94
CA VAL A 189 11.15 -25.86 -3.80
C VAL A 189 10.44 -25.07 -4.90
N GLU A 190 10.06 -25.71 -5.99
CA GLU A 190 9.30 -25.10 -7.08
C GLU A 190 7.78 -25.30 -6.93
N ASN A 191 7.32 -26.09 -5.96
CA ASN A 191 5.91 -26.38 -5.78
C ASN A 191 5.48 -26.58 -4.33
N ASP A 192 5.61 -27.80 -3.78
CA ASP A 192 5.00 -28.21 -2.51
C ASP A 192 5.74 -27.65 -1.28
N SER A 193 6.92 -27.06 -1.46
CA SER A 193 7.73 -26.41 -0.42
C SER A 193 8.37 -25.11 -0.92
N PHE A 194 7.63 -24.36 -1.74
CA PHE A 194 8.09 -23.09 -2.29
C PHE A 194 8.36 -22.06 -1.18
N SER A 195 9.47 -21.32 -1.32
CA SER A 195 9.87 -20.25 -0.41
C SER A 195 10.36 -19.04 -1.18
N PHE A 196 10.13 -17.84 -0.62
CA PHE A 196 10.61 -16.60 -1.23
C PHE A 196 12.08 -16.37 -0.88
N SER A 197 12.98 -16.73 -1.80
CA SER A 197 14.43 -16.68 -1.56
C SER A 197 15.05 -15.31 -1.91
N PRO A 198 15.94 -14.76 -1.05
CA PRO A 198 16.74 -13.56 -1.35
C PRO A 198 17.95 -13.84 -2.25
N ALA A 199 18.16 -15.10 -2.65
CA ALA A 199 19.32 -15.48 -3.44
C ALA A 199 19.25 -14.89 -4.86
N GLU A 200 20.38 -14.36 -5.33
CA GLU A 200 20.51 -13.98 -6.73
C GLU A 200 20.65 -15.23 -7.63
N TYR A 201 20.20 -15.10 -8.87
CA TYR A 201 20.40 -16.13 -9.87
C TYR A 201 21.65 -15.84 -10.69
N LYS A 202 22.44 -16.89 -10.94
CA LYS A 202 23.66 -16.83 -11.75
C LYS A 202 23.54 -17.79 -12.91
N TYR A 203 23.89 -17.33 -14.10
CA TYR A 203 24.10 -18.20 -15.24
C TYR A 203 25.29 -17.71 -16.06
N THR A 204 26.02 -18.65 -16.63
CA THR A 204 27.21 -18.36 -17.44
C THR A 204 26.82 -18.36 -18.91
N VAL A 205 27.16 -17.28 -19.60
CA VAL A 205 27.05 -17.19 -21.06
C VAL A 205 28.45 -17.19 -21.62
N THR A 206 28.78 -18.19 -22.44
CA THR A 206 30.06 -18.23 -23.15
C THR A 206 29.93 -17.44 -24.44
N THR A 207 30.58 -16.28 -24.52
CA THR A 207 30.67 -15.46 -25.74
C THR A 207 32.13 -15.43 -26.18
N ASP A 208 32.41 -15.84 -27.42
CA ASP A 208 33.77 -15.91 -27.99
C ASP A 208 34.79 -16.69 -27.14
N GLY A 209 34.36 -17.80 -26.54
CA GLY A 209 35.21 -18.66 -25.70
C GLY A 209 35.52 -18.07 -24.31
N LYS A 210 34.85 -16.98 -23.92
CA LYS A 210 34.93 -16.40 -22.57
C LYS A 210 33.62 -16.58 -21.83
N ASP A 211 33.73 -17.11 -20.62
CA ASP A 211 32.61 -17.25 -19.71
C ASP A 211 32.29 -15.92 -19.05
N VAL A 212 31.11 -15.39 -19.33
CA VAL A 212 30.56 -14.20 -18.69
C VAL A 212 29.46 -14.63 -17.73
N ILE A 213 29.69 -14.44 -16.43
CA ILE A 213 28.69 -14.74 -15.39
C ILE A 213 27.68 -13.59 -15.34
N THR A 214 26.47 -13.85 -15.79
CA THR A 214 25.34 -12.91 -15.64
C THR A 214 24.64 -13.16 -14.32
N ARG A 215 24.40 -12.07 -13.58
CA ARG A 215 23.71 -12.07 -12.28
C ARG A 215 22.36 -11.39 -12.42
N VAL A 216 21.32 -12.01 -11.86
CA VAL A 216 19.95 -11.48 -11.89
C VAL A 216 19.44 -11.39 -10.46
N ALA A 217 18.80 -10.27 -10.14
CA ALA A 217 18.18 -10.04 -8.85
C ALA A 217 17.15 -11.14 -8.48
N PRO A 218 16.83 -11.31 -7.19
CA PRO A 218 15.91 -12.35 -6.73
C PRO A 218 14.51 -12.23 -7.33
N GLY A 219 13.88 -13.37 -7.53
CA GLY A 219 12.53 -13.47 -8.10
C GLY A 219 12.01 -14.90 -8.06
N MET A 220 10.71 -15.06 -8.18
CA MET A 220 10.09 -16.36 -8.37
C MET A 220 10.47 -16.89 -9.74
N ARG A 221 11.10 -18.06 -9.79
CA ARG A 221 11.42 -18.78 -11.02
C ARG A 221 10.89 -20.19 -10.92
N LEU A 222 9.98 -20.54 -11.83
CA LEU A 222 9.36 -21.85 -11.88
C LEU A 222 9.57 -22.47 -13.26
N ASN A 223 10.11 -23.68 -13.28
CA ASN A 223 10.10 -24.56 -14.43
C ASN A 223 8.66 -25.05 -14.65
N LEU A 224 8.15 -24.84 -15.85
CA LEU A 224 6.82 -25.27 -16.24
C LEU A 224 6.89 -26.48 -17.18
N ASN A 225 5.83 -27.29 -17.16
CA ASN A 225 5.70 -28.51 -17.95
C ASN A 225 5.94 -28.26 -19.46
N MET A 226 7.01 -28.83 -19.99
CA MET A 226 7.43 -28.57 -21.38
C MET A 226 6.44 -29.15 -22.40
N ASP A 227 5.85 -30.32 -22.15
CA ASP A 227 4.91 -30.96 -23.07
C ASP A 227 3.62 -30.15 -23.24
N PHE A 228 3.14 -29.54 -22.16
CA PHE A 228 2.01 -28.64 -22.16
C PHE A 228 2.29 -27.44 -23.08
N PHE A 229 3.43 -26.77 -22.92
CA PHE A 229 3.78 -25.60 -23.74
C PHE A 229 4.18 -25.97 -25.18
N LYS A 230 4.71 -27.17 -25.41
CA LYS A 230 4.89 -27.70 -26.77
C LYS A 230 3.53 -27.76 -27.47
N THR A 231 2.54 -28.36 -26.83
CA THR A 231 1.19 -28.49 -27.38
C THR A 231 0.50 -27.14 -27.54
N LYS A 232 0.54 -26.31 -26.49
CA LYS A 232 -0.21 -25.04 -26.42
C LYS A 232 0.41 -23.91 -27.23
N ILE A 233 1.71 -23.93 -27.50
CA ILE A 233 2.41 -22.83 -28.19
C ILE A 233 2.99 -23.30 -29.51
N ILE A 234 3.88 -24.29 -29.48
CA ILE A 234 4.60 -24.74 -30.67
C ILE A 234 3.66 -25.38 -31.68
N ASP A 235 2.91 -26.41 -31.27
CA ASP A 235 2.02 -27.15 -32.16
C ASP A 235 0.79 -26.31 -32.57
N ALA A 236 0.33 -25.42 -31.68
CA ALA A 236 -0.81 -24.54 -31.92
C ALA A 236 -0.51 -23.41 -32.93
N SER A 237 0.77 -23.07 -33.16
CA SER A 237 1.18 -22.02 -34.09
C SER A 237 0.62 -22.23 -35.51
N ALA A 238 0.65 -23.48 -36.00
CA ALA A 238 0.15 -23.84 -37.33
C ALA A 238 -1.39 -23.74 -37.46
N SER A 239 -2.12 -23.75 -36.34
CA SER A 239 -3.58 -23.64 -36.30
C SER A 239 -4.10 -22.20 -36.14
N GLY A 240 -3.22 -21.21 -36.29
CA GLY A 240 -3.56 -19.79 -36.24
C GLY A 240 -3.88 -19.25 -34.84
N LYS A 241 -3.60 -20.01 -33.78
CA LYS A 241 -3.93 -19.60 -32.39
C LYS A 241 -3.05 -18.48 -31.84
N LEU A 242 -1.94 -18.20 -32.51
CA LEU A 242 -0.95 -17.20 -32.09
C LEU A 242 -0.98 -15.94 -32.98
N VAL A 243 -1.94 -15.82 -33.90
CA VAL A 243 -1.96 -14.73 -34.91
C VAL A 243 -2.19 -13.36 -34.27
N THR A 244 -3.09 -13.26 -33.30
CA THR A 244 -3.33 -12.04 -32.52
C THR A 244 -3.48 -12.38 -31.04
N ASN A 245 -3.29 -11.37 -30.19
CA ASN A 245 -3.50 -11.54 -28.75
C ASN A 245 -4.98 -11.81 -28.38
N ASP A 246 -5.94 -11.36 -29.19
CA ASP A 246 -7.36 -11.64 -28.92
C ASP A 246 -7.69 -13.12 -29.17
N ILE A 247 -7.19 -13.69 -30.28
CA ILE A 247 -7.32 -15.12 -30.57
C ILE A 247 -6.57 -15.94 -29.52
N PHE A 248 -5.36 -15.51 -29.15
CA PHE A 248 -4.55 -16.21 -28.16
C PHE A 248 -5.21 -16.22 -26.78
N LYS A 249 -5.76 -15.09 -26.31
CA LYS A 249 -6.46 -15.01 -25.01
C LYS A 249 -7.72 -15.86 -24.95
N ASP A 250 -8.43 -16.04 -26.06
CA ASP A 250 -9.60 -16.94 -26.09
C ASP A 250 -9.17 -18.41 -26.01
N TYR A 251 -8.08 -18.76 -26.69
CA TYR A 251 -7.51 -20.12 -26.73
C TYR A 251 -6.78 -20.53 -25.46
N PHE A 252 -5.92 -19.66 -24.92
CA PHE A 252 -5.16 -19.84 -23.69
C PHE A 252 -5.50 -18.69 -22.74
N ARG A 253 -6.50 -18.93 -21.90
CA ARG A 253 -7.17 -17.90 -21.08
C ARG A 253 -6.36 -17.42 -19.88
N GLY A 254 -5.15 -17.94 -19.71
CA GLY A 254 -4.18 -17.48 -18.74
C GLY A 254 -3.76 -18.53 -17.72
N LEU A 255 -3.17 -18.06 -16.63
CA LEU A 255 -2.70 -18.87 -15.52
C LEU A 255 -3.50 -18.60 -14.25
N TYR A 256 -3.71 -19.65 -13.46
CA TYR A 256 -4.22 -19.57 -12.09
C TYR A 256 -3.14 -20.05 -11.11
N PHE A 257 -2.70 -19.15 -10.24
CA PHE A 257 -1.77 -19.38 -9.15
C PHE A 257 -2.56 -19.69 -7.89
N LYS A 258 -2.57 -20.96 -7.52
CA LYS A 258 -3.21 -21.45 -6.31
C LYS A 258 -2.17 -21.66 -5.21
N VAL A 259 -2.44 -21.10 -4.04
CA VAL A 259 -1.63 -21.20 -2.85
C VAL A 259 -2.37 -21.99 -1.77
N GLU A 260 -1.63 -22.88 -1.12
CA GLU A 260 -2.06 -23.62 0.06
C GLU A 260 -0.92 -23.62 1.11
N LYS A 261 -1.22 -23.95 2.36
CA LYS A 261 -0.16 -24.17 3.37
C LYS A 261 0.68 -25.39 3.01
N SER A 262 1.99 -25.30 3.18
CA SER A 262 2.92 -26.43 2.99
C SER A 262 2.96 -27.30 4.25
N GLY A 263 2.02 -28.24 4.37
CA GLY A 263 1.96 -29.13 5.54
C GLY A 263 1.81 -28.34 6.84
N SER A 264 2.72 -28.58 7.80
CA SER A 264 2.77 -27.88 9.09
C SER A 264 3.75 -26.69 9.13
N SER A 265 4.38 -26.35 8.00
CA SER A 265 5.31 -25.21 7.95
C SER A 265 4.61 -23.88 8.22
N SER A 266 5.36 -22.95 8.80
CA SER A 266 4.97 -21.53 8.79
C SER A 266 4.78 -21.06 7.34
N SER A 267 3.91 -20.07 7.15
CA SER A 267 3.62 -19.53 5.83
C SER A 267 4.04 -18.06 5.72
N ALA A 268 4.24 -17.64 4.48
CA ALA A 268 4.53 -16.25 4.15
C ALA A 268 3.66 -15.79 2.98
N LEU A 269 3.47 -14.47 2.91
CA LEU A 269 2.78 -13.78 1.83
C LEU A 269 3.70 -12.71 1.25
N ALA A 270 3.86 -12.72 -0.06
CA ALA A 270 4.60 -11.70 -0.78
C ALA A 270 3.64 -10.79 -1.55
N MET A 271 3.97 -9.51 -1.58
CA MET A 271 3.38 -8.55 -2.50
C MET A 271 4.23 -8.49 -3.77
N MET A 272 3.61 -8.75 -4.92
CA MET A 272 4.32 -8.97 -6.18
C MET A 272 3.77 -8.11 -7.32
N ASP A 273 4.67 -7.63 -8.18
CA ASP A 273 4.33 -6.98 -9.43
C ASP A 273 4.33 -8.02 -10.57
N PHE A 274 3.19 -8.69 -10.73
CA PHE A 274 3.00 -9.71 -11.76
C PHE A 274 3.11 -9.15 -13.18
N LYS A 275 2.93 -7.84 -13.39
CA LYS A 275 3.06 -7.23 -14.73
C LYS A 275 4.50 -7.27 -15.25
N LYS A 276 5.49 -7.35 -14.35
CA LYS A 276 6.90 -7.57 -14.69
C LYS A 276 7.24 -9.06 -14.90
N GLY A 277 6.27 -9.95 -14.69
CA GLY A 277 6.42 -11.37 -14.90
C GLY A 277 6.39 -11.75 -16.38
N LYS A 278 7.17 -12.78 -16.74
CA LYS A 278 7.19 -13.34 -18.09
C LYS A 278 7.44 -14.85 -18.06
N ILE A 279 6.91 -15.56 -19.05
CA ILE A 279 7.24 -16.94 -19.35
C ILE A 279 8.17 -16.93 -20.55
N THR A 280 9.34 -17.54 -20.42
CA THR A 280 10.31 -17.71 -21.51
C THR A 280 10.31 -19.18 -21.93
N ILE A 281 9.91 -19.43 -23.18
CA ILE A 281 9.93 -20.75 -23.80
C ILE A 281 11.15 -20.79 -24.70
N THR A 282 12.18 -21.53 -24.29
CA THR A 282 13.40 -21.71 -25.08
C THR A 282 13.31 -23.04 -25.82
N TYR A 283 13.57 -23.01 -27.12
CA TYR A 283 13.48 -24.18 -27.97
C TYR A 283 14.54 -24.10 -29.08
N LYS A 284 14.89 -25.26 -29.63
CA LYS A 284 15.73 -25.35 -30.81
C LYS A 284 14.92 -25.74 -32.03
N GLU A 285 15.32 -25.26 -33.19
CA GLU A 285 14.74 -25.60 -34.50
C GLU A 285 15.84 -25.73 -35.55
N ASP A 286 15.52 -26.39 -36.66
CA ASP A 286 16.42 -26.52 -37.80
C ASP A 286 16.24 -25.34 -38.77
N THR A 287 17.34 -24.80 -39.28
CA THR A 287 17.34 -23.69 -40.25
C THR A 287 16.68 -24.05 -41.58
N SER A 288 16.75 -25.30 -42.01
CA SER A 288 16.12 -25.81 -43.24
C SER A 288 16.02 -27.33 -43.25
N ASP A 289 15.24 -27.88 -44.20
CA ASP A 289 15.12 -29.34 -44.40
C ASP A 289 16.34 -29.96 -45.12
N THR A 290 17.18 -29.16 -45.78
CA THR A 290 18.29 -29.64 -46.66
C THR A 290 19.68 -29.38 -46.11
N ASP A 291 19.87 -28.32 -45.33
CA ASP A 291 21.09 -27.97 -44.61
C ASP A 291 20.70 -27.52 -43.19
N ALA A 292 20.54 -28.51 -42.31
CA ALA A 292 19.99 -28.34 -40.98
C ALA A 292 21.10 -27.94 -40.00
N THR A 293 21.19 -26.64 -39.70
CA THR A 293 21.88 -26.16 -38.50
C THR A 293 20.85 -26.00 -37.38
N ARG A 294 21.14 -26.57 -36.22
CA ARG A 294 20.27 -26.45 -35.05
C ARG A 294 20.50 -25.11 -34.36
N ILE A 295 19.50 -24.25 -34.35
CA ILE A 295 19.57 -22.91 -33.76
C ILE A 295 18.63 -22.80 -32.55
N GLU A 296 19.04 -22.04 -31.54
CA GLU A 296 18.22 -21.73 -30.37
C GLU A 296 17.37 -20.48 -30.63
N LYS A 297 16.10 -20.55 -30.23
CA LYS A 297 15.13 -19.46 -30.29
C LYS A 297 14.29 -19.42 -29.02
N SER A 298 13.60 -18.31 -28.81
CA SER A 298 12.68 -18.15 -27.70
C SER A 298 11.35 -17.51 -28.10
N ILE A 299 10.29 -17.92 -27.40
CA ILE A 299 8.99 -17.26 -27.43
C ILE A 299 8.69 -16.80 -26.00
N ASN A 300 8.33 -15.52 -25.85
CA ASN A 300 7.99 -14.94 -24.56
C ASN A 300 6.50 -14.67 -24.46
N LEU A 301 5.93 -15.02 -23.30
CA LEU A 301 4.57 -14.67 -22.90
C LEU A 301 4.62 -13.72 -21.72
N ASN A 302 3.97 -12.57 -21.86
CA ASN A 302 3.84 -11.58 -20.79
C ASN A 302 2.57 -11.85 -20.00
N LEU A 303 2.61 -11.61 -18.68
CA LEU A 303 1.42 -11.63 -17.82
C LEU A 303 0.63 -10.33 -18.00
N ALA A 304 0.01 -10.21 -19.16
CA ALA A 304 -0.71 -9.02 -19.62
C ALA A 304 -2.15 -9.36 -20.03
N GLY A 305 -3.03 -8.37 -19.86
CA GLY A 305 -4.49 -8.53 -19.95
C GLY A 305 -5.13 -8.33 -18.59
N ASN A 306 -6.32 -8.91 -18.40
CA ASN A 306 -7.00 -8.85 -17.11
C ASN A 306 -6.33 -9.79 -16.11
N THR A 307 -6.19 -9.28 -14.89
CA THR A 307 -5.71 -10.03 -13.74
C THR A 307 -6.64 -9.84 -12.56
N VAL A 308 -6.60 -10.74 -11.58
CA VAL A 308 -7.35 -10.62 -10.33
C VAL A 308 -6.58 -11.23 -9.18
N ASN A 309 -6.57 -10.52 -8.04
CA ASN A 309 -6.06 -11.06 -6.77
C ASN A 309 -7.23 -11.60 -5.94
N LEU A 310 -7.17 -12.88 -5.62
CA LEU A 310 -8.24 -13.65 -4.98
C LEU A 310 -7.85 -13.88 -3.53
N LEU A 311 -8.65 -13.39 -2.59
CA LEU A 311 -8.33 -13.41 -1.16
C LEU A 311 -9.36 -14.25 -0.42
N ASN A 312 -8.89 -15.17 0.41
CA ASN A 312 -9.72 -15.94 1.33
C ASN A 312 -9.32 -15.63 2.78
N GLN A 313 -10.31 -15.32 3.62
CA GLN A 313 -10.13 -15.04 5.04
C GLN A 313 -10.55 -16.26 5.86
N SER A 314 -9.69 -16.69 6.78
CA SER A 314 -9.96 -17.83 7.67
C SER A 314 -9.35 -17.56 9.06
N ASN A 315 -9.73 -18.37 10.06
CA ASN A 315 -9.22 -18.23 11.43
C ASN A 315 -9.29 -16.78 11.95
N VAL A 316 -10.39 -16.08 11.64
CA VAL A 316 -10.57 -14.66 11.98
C VAL A 316 -10.45 -14.50 13.50
N ASN A 317 -9.62 -13.57 13.95
CA ASN A 317 -9.45 -13.30 15.37
C ASN A 317 -10.80 -12.89 16.00
N ALA A 318 -11.15 -13.48 17.15
CA ALA A 318 -12.45 -13.25 17.78
C ALA A 318 -12.69 -11.78 18.15
N SER A 319 -11.70 -11.08 18.70
CA SER A 319 -11.84 -9.66 19.05
C SER A 319 -12.03 -8.78 17.81
N TYR A 320 -11.36 -9.10 16.70
CA TYR A 320 -11.57 -8.42 15.43
C TYR A 320 -12.96 -8.71 14.83
N MET A 321 -13.38 -9.97 14.86
CA MET A 321 -14.71 -10.39 14.38
C MET A 321 -15.82 -9.69 15.17
N ASP A 322 -15.71 -9.66 16.50
CA ASP A 322 -16.69 -9.04 17.39
C ASP A 322 -16.74 -7.53 17.20
N ALA A 323 -15.58 -6.85 17.13
CA ALA A 323 -15.51 -5.40 16.97
C ALA A 323 -15.97 -4.91 15.58
N THR A 324 -15.93 -5.77 14.55
CA THR A 324 -16.38 -5.44 13.19
C THR A 324 -17.77 -5.98 12.85
N ASN A 325 -18.44 -6.65 13.79
CA ASN A 325 -19.82 -7.07 13.64
C ASN A 325 -20.74 -5.84 13.76
N SER A 326 -21.60 -5.61 12.78
CA SER A 326 -22.51 -4.45 12.75
C SER A 326 -23.43 -4.34 13.96
N GLY A 327 -23.72 -5.45 14.65
CA GLY A 327 -24.52 -5.44 15.88
C GLY A 327 -23.78 -4.90 17.11
N ASN A 328 -22.45 -4.88 17.08
CA ASN A 328 -21.59 -4.45 18.19
C ASN A 328 -20.96 -3.06 17.95
N VAL A 329 -20.92 -2.61 16.70
CA VAL A 329 -20.38 -1.29 16.32
C VAL A 329 -21.24 -0.18 16.91
N ASN A 330 -20.63 0.72 17.68
CA ASN A 330 -21.33 1.83 18.30
C ASN A 330 -21.13 3.13 17.51
N THR A 331 -22.07 3.44 16.62
CA THR A 331 -22.05 4.66 15.81
C THR A 331 -22.46 5.92 16.58
N THR A 332 -22.98 5.79 17.81
CA THR A 332 -23.52 6.93 18.57
C THR A 332 -22.45 7.60 19.43
N ILE A 333 -21.59 6.81 20.07
CA ILE A 333 -20.50 7.31 20.93
C ILE A 333 -19.11 6.82 20.49
N GLY A 334 -19.04 6.01 19.43
CA GLY A 334 -17.81 5.41 18.92
C GLY A 334 -17.44 4.10 19.62
N ASP A 335 -16.42 3.44 19.06
CA ASP A 335 -15.81 2.22 19.59
C ASP A 335 -14.52 2.54 20.36
N ASP A 336 -14.13 1.66 21.28
CA ASP A 336 -12.89 1.79 22.07
C ASP A 336 -11.63 1.50 21.24
N LYS A 337 -11.74 0.55 20.30
CA LYS A 337 -10.66 0.13 19.42
C LYS A 337 -11.15 0.15 17.97
N LEU A 338 -10.30 0.66 17.08
CA LEU A 338 -10.55 0.71 15.66
C LEU A 338 -9.57 -0.24 14.96
N TYR A 339 -10.12 -1.14 14.16
CA TYR A 339 -9.40 -2.16 13.42
C TYR A 339 -9.30 -1.72 11.97
N LEU A 340 -8.08 -1.38 11.54
CA LEU A 340 -7.79 -1.09 10.15
C LEU A 340 -7.14 -2.31 9.52
N LYS A 341 -7.73 -2.87 8.45
CA LYS A 341 -7.17 -4.02 7.73
C LYS A 341 -7.39 -3.85 6.23
N GLY A 342 -6.32 -3.95 5.45
CA GLY A 342 -6.38 -3.89 4.00
C GLY A 342 -6.95 -5.16 3.35
N GLY A 343 -7.08 -5.11 2.02
CA GLY A 343 -7.78 -6.12 1.24
C GLY A 343 -9.27 -6.25 1.61
N GLU A 344 -9.75 -7.48 1.72
CA GLU A 344 -11.04 -7.78 2.33
C GLU A 344 -10.89 -7.76 3.87
N GLY A 345 -11.19 -6.61 4.45
CA GLY A 345 -10.84 -6.28 5.83
C GLY A 345 -11.80 -5.30 6.50
N SER A 346 -11.29 -4.15 6.93
CA SER A 346 -12.06 -3.15 7.67
C SER A 346 -11.39 -1.78 7.61
N LEU A 347 -12.22 -0.74 7.79
CA LEU A 347 -11.81 0.65 7.92
C LEU A 347 -12.44 1.27 9.17
N ALA A 348 -11.99 2.45 9.55
CA ALA A 348 -12.65 3.25 10.58
C ALA A 348 -13.38 4.44 9.96
N VAL A 349 -14.56 4.74 10.46
CA VAL A 349 -15.32 5.96 10.13
C VAL A 349 -15.12 6.96 11.26
N LEU A 350 -14.93 8.21 10.89
CA LEU A 350 -14.66 9.32 11.80
C LEU A 350 -15.67 10.44 11.53
N GLU A 351 -16.29 10.92 12.61
CA GLU A 351 -17.20 12.06 12.60
C GLU A 351 -16.66 13.13 13.55
N LEU A 352 -16.50 14.33 13.01
CA LEU A 352 -15.98 15.50 13.73
C LEU A 352 -17.14 16.37 14.21
N PHE A 353 -16.92 17.12 15.29
CA PHE A 353 -17.82 18.16 15.82
C PHE A 353 -19.13 17.69 16.47
N GLY A 354 -19.42 16.39 16.43
CA GLY A 354 -20.56 15.80 17.13
C GLY A 354 -21.90 16.08 16.44
N LYS A 355 -22.95 16.26 17.24
CA LYS A 355 -24.34 16.36 16.77
C LYS A 355 -24.73 17.80 16.45
N ASP A 356 -25.76 17.93 15.63
CA ASP A 356 -26.49 19.16 15.34
C ASP A 356 -27.81 19.11 16.12
N LEU A 357 -27.87 19.82 17.25
CA LEU A 357 -29.05 19.87 18.12
C LEU A 357 -29.62 21.29 18.23
N TYR A 358 -28.84 22.31 17.88
CA TYR A 358 -29.16 23.73 18.05
C TYR A 358 -28.99 24.51 16.75
N GLY A 359 -29.35 25.80 16.77
CA GLY A 359 -29.19 26.70 15.64
C GLY A 359 -27.76 27.26 15.53
N GLU A 360 -27.62 28.34 14.77
CA GLU A 360 -26.33 28.95 14.37
C GLU A 360 -25.38 29.37 15.51
N ASP A 361 -25.84 29.41 16.76
CA ASP A 361 -24.97 29.66 17.92
C ASP A 361 -24.44 28.41 18.61
N GLY A 362 -24.88 27.21 18.18
CA GLY A 362 -24.56 25.90 18.76
C GLY A 362 -25.09 25.67 20.18
N LEU A 363 -26.00 26.53 20.69
CA LEU A 363 -26.47 26.49 22.07
C LEU A 363 -27.99 26.64 22.21
N THR A 364 -28.64 27.34 21.27
CA THR A 364 -30.07 27.66 21.31
C THR A 364 -30.70 27.51 19.92
N GLY A 365 -32.03 27.45 19.86
CA GLY A 365 -32.75 27.33 18.59
C GLY A 365 -32.91 25.89 18.12
N SER A 366 -33.13 25.70 16.81
CA SER A 366 -33.37 24.39 16.19
C SER A 366 -32.25 24.03 15.22
N PRO A 367 -31.98 22.72 15.01
CA PRO A 367 -30.92 22.22 14.13
C PRO A 367 -30.85 22.92 12.78
N ASN A 368 -29.66 23.34 12.36
CA ASN A 368 -29.43 24.11 11.13
C ASN A 368 -28.67 23.35 10.02
N GLY A 369 -28.32 22.09 10.26
CA GLY A 369 -27.52 21.26 9.37
C GLY A 369 -26.01 21.32 9.62
N VAL A 370 -25.56 22.03 10.66
CA VAL A 370 -24.16 22.17 11.08
C VAL A 370 -24.02 21.64 12.50
N ALA A 371 -22.95 20.88 12.77
CA ALA A 371 -22.71 20.39 14.12
C ALA A 371 -22.49 21.54 15.11
N ASP A 372 -23.09 21.46 16.30
CA ASP A 372 -23.12 22.54 17.28
C ASP A 372 -21.71 23.03 17.65
N GLU A 373 -20.76 22.11 17.81
CA GLU A 373 -19.36 22.45 18.11
C GLU A 373 -18.70 23.24 16.98
N LEU A 374 -19.04 22.93 15.71
CA LEU A 374 -18.52 23.67 14.57
C LEU A 374 -19.08 25.09 14.52
N ASP A 375 -20.37 25.28 14.85
CA ASP A 375 -20.97 26.62 14.94
C ASP A 375 -20.36 27.47 16.05
N ILE A 376 -20.11 26.87 17.23
CA ILE A 376 -19.39 27.51 18.33
C ILE A 376 -18.00 27.96 17.86
N ILE A 377 -17.26 27.08 17.16
CA ILE A 377 -15.93 27.40 16.64
C ILE A 377 -16.01 28.51 15.58
N ARG A 378 -16.99 28.48 14.67
CA ARG A 378 -17.20 29.55 13.66
C ARG A 378 -17.43 30.90 14.31
N LYS A 379 -18.29 30.95 15.33
CA LYS A 379 -18.64 32.18 16.06
C LYS A 379 -17.49 32.74 16.89
N SER A 380 -16.57 31.88 17.34
CA SER A 380 -15.40 32.29 18.13
C SER A 380 -14.37 33.13 17.34
N GLY A 381 -14.43 33.12 16.01
CA GLY A 381 -13.52 33.86 15.14
C GLY A 381 -12.06 33.38 15.16
N TRP A 382 -11.82 32.13 15.59
CA TRP A 382 -10.48 31.56 15.69
C TRP A 382 -9.75 31.50 14.35
N LEU A 383 -8.50 31.98 14.34
CA LEU A 383 -7.57 31.78 13.23
C LEU A 383 -6.85 30.44 13.42
N ILE A 384 -7.23 29.43 12.65
CA ILE A 384 -6.63 28.09 12.76
C ILE A 384 -5.20 28.10 12.22
N ASN A 385 -4.23 27.77 13.07
CA ASN A 385 -2.81 27.65 12.73
C ASN A 385 -2.48 26.24 12.24
N GLU A 386 -2.93 25.22 12.99
CA GLU A 386 -2.73 23.82 12.67
C GLU A 386 -3.90 23.00 13.22
N ALA A 387 -4.33 21.97 12.50
CA ALA A 387 -5.26 20.97 13.01
C ALA A 387 -4.79 19.56 12.66
N ASN A 388 -4.83 18.64 13.62
CA ASN A 388 -4.34 17.27 13.49
C ASN A 388 -5.28 16.25 14.11
N LEU A 389 -5.27 15.05 13.54
CA LEU A 389 -5.74 13.83 14.16
C LEU A 389 -4.52 12.98 14.54
N VAL A 390 -4.46 12.55 15.80
CA VAL A 390 -3.39 11.68 16.31
C VAL A 390 -4.02 10.35 16.72
N PHE A 391 -3.50 9.27 16.16
CA PHE A 391 -4.00 7.91 16.35
C PHE A 391 -2.93 7.10 17.07
N HIS A 392 -3.24 6.59 18.26
CA HIS A 392 -2.31 5.78 19.04
C HIS A 392 -2.51 4.31 18.75
N VAL A 393 -1.41 3.59 18.50
CA VAL A 393 -1.42 2.14 18.25
C VAL A 393 -1.67 1.39 19.57
N ASP A 394 -2.53 0.38 19.54
CA ASP A 394 -2.63 -0.58 20.64
C ASP A 394 -1.46 -1.56 20.56
N ALA A 395 -0.32 -1.15 21.14
CA ALA A 395 0.92 -1.92 21.14
C ALA A 395 0.74 -3.34 21.70
N SER A 396 -0.17 -3.52 22.67
CA SER A 396 -0.43 -4.83 23.26
C SER A 396 -1.12 -5.78 22.28
N ALA A 397 -2.13 -5.28 21.55
CA ALA A 397 -2.85 -6.06 20.55
C ALA A 397 -2.02 -6.29 19.28
N MET A 398 -1.05 -5.42 19.01
CA MET A 398 -0.17 -5.50 17.84
C MET A 398 1.14 -6.23 18.07
N ALA A 399 1.49 -6.62 19.31
CA ALA A 399 2.84 -7.08 19.72
C ALA A 399 3.49 -8.15 18.83
N SER A 400 2.70 -9.06 18.23
CA SER A 400 3.18 -10.15 17.38
C SER A 400 2.77 -10.01 15.90
N SER A 401 2.32 -8.82 15.50
CA SER A 401 1.82 -8.52 14.16
C SER A 401 2.71 -7.50 13.46
N TYR A 402 2.83 -7.61 12.14
CA TYR A 402 3.43 -6.56 11.31
C TYR A 402 2.53 -5.31 11.32
N GLU A 403 3.16 -4.15 11.31
CA GLU A 403 2.48 -2.86 11.33
C GLU A 403 2.57 -2.19 9.94
N PRO A 404 1.45 -1.70 9.39
CA PRO A 404 1.47 -0.93 8.16
C PRO A 404 2.29 0.35 8.38
N ASN A 405 3.12 0.71 7.40
CA ASN A 405 3.94 1.91 7.50
C ASN A 405 3.10 3.20 7.45
N ARG A 406 1.85 3.11 6.98
CA ARG A 406 1.02 4.29 6.73
C ARG A 406 -0.48 4.02 6.78
N ILE A 407 -1.21 5.00 7.29
CA ILE A 407 -2.67 5.13 7.20
C ILE A 407 -3.06 6.33 6.32
N TYR A 408 -4.26 6.28 5.76
CA TYR A 408 -4.79 7.26 4.81
C TYR A 408 -6.20 7.69 5.21
N LEU A 409 -6.40 8.99 5.27
CA LEU A 409 -7.67 9.65 5.61
C LEU A 409 -8.28 10.27 4.35
N TYR A 410 -9.55 9.98 4.11
CA TYR A 410 -10.26 10.45 2.91
C TYR A 410 -11.70 10.84 3.23
N ASP A 411 -12.32 11.58 2.30
CA ASP A 411 -13.75 11.91 2.34
C ASP A 411 -14.55 10.65 2.00
N LEU A 412 -15.17 10.04 3.01
CA LEU A 412 -15.90 8.78 2.86
C LEU A 412 -17.16 8.94 2.02
N ASN A 413 -17.84 10.07 2.16
CA ASN A 413 -19.08 10.36 1.43
C ASN A 413 -18.82 10.50 -0.07
N ASN A 414 -17.73 11.17 -0.46
CA ASN A 414 -17.41 11.50 -1.85
C ASN A 414 -16.30 10.63 -2.47
N HIS A 415 -15.73 9.69 -1.72
CA HIS A 415 -14.68 8.76 -2.16
C HIS A 415 -13.45 9.44 -2.77
N ARG A 416 -13.01 10.55 -2.17
CA ARG A 416 -11.88 11.36 -2.66
C ARG A 416 -10.93 11.79 -1.53
N PRO A 417 -9.67 12.11 -1.83
CA PRO A 417 -8.78 12.74 -0.86
C PRO A 417 -9.35 14.03 -0.26
N ILE A 418 -8.99 14.31 0.99
CA ILE A 418 -9.33 15.58 1.65
C ILE A 418 -8.42 16.72 1.19
N THR A 419 -8.80 17.95 1.50
CA THR A 419 -8.11 19.18 1.04
C THR A 419 -6.61 19.16 1.35
N ASP A 420 -6.21 18.74 2.56
CA ASP A 420 -4.81 18.71 2.98
C ASP A 420 -3.94 17.75 2.16
N TYR A 421 -4.52 16.67 1.62
CA TYR A 421 -3.81 15.75 0.73
C TYR A 421 -3.41 16.45 -0.57
N TYR A 422 -4.30 17.26 -1.14
CA TYR A 422 -4.07 17.96 -2.40
C TYR A 422 -3.05 19.10 -2.25
N ASN A 423 -3.09 19.80 -1.11
CA ASN A 423 -2.19 20.91 -0.82
C ASN A 423 -0.75 20.47 -0.54
N ASP A 424 -0.54 19.22 -0.15
CA ASP A 424 0.79 18.69 0.08
C ASP A 424 1.47 18.29 -1.24
N ALA A 425 2.46 19.06 -1.69
CA ALA A 425 3.24 18.76 -2.89
C ALA A 425 4.56 18.01 -2.61
N THR A 426 4.80 17.56 -1.37
CA THR A 426 6.05 16.87 -1.03
C THR A 426 6.17 15.54 -1.76
N SER A 427 7.32 15.36 -2.41
CA SER A 427 7.65 14.13 -3.14
C SER A 427 8.33 13.12 -2.22
N GLY A 428 8.05 11.84 -2.43
CA GLY A 428 8.69 10.73 -1.73
C GLY A 428 9.88 10.18 -2.52
N THR A 429 10.73 9.39 -1.86
CA THR A 429 11.74 8.57 -2.54
C THR A 429 11.14 7.31 -3.16
N ASN A 430 9.94 6.93 -2.75
CA ASN A 430 9.15 5.84 -3.31
C ASN A 430 7.64 6.15 -3.24
N SER A 431 6.83 5.22 -3.75
CA SER A 431 5.38 5.34 -3.78
C SER A 431 4.72 5.38 -2.39
N LYS A 432 5.41 4.95 -1.33
CA LYS A 432 4.85 4.83 0.03
C LYS A 432 5.06 6.12 0.86
N ASN A 433 6.07 6.93 0.55
CA ASN A 433 6.55 8.00 1.43
C ASN A 433 6.46 9.45 0.88
N GLY A 434 5.71 9.69 -0.20
CA GLY A 434 5.34 11.05 -0.60
C GLY A 434 4.36 11.70 0.37
N LYS A 435 3.91 12.93 0.12
CA LYS A 435 2.88 13.59 0.95
C LYS A 435 3.22 13.61 2.45
N ALA A 436 4.46 13.95 2.80
CA ALA A 436 4.97 13.91 4.17
C ALA A 436 4.28 14.93 5.11
N VAL A 437 3.80 16.06 4.59
CA VAL A 437 3.13 17.11 5.37
C VAL A 437 1.69 16.70 5.72
N PHE A 438 1.01 15.98 4.82
CA PHE A 438 -0.28 15.36 5.07
C PHE A 438 -0.17 14.30 6.17
N GLY A 439 0.95 13.58 6.19
CA GLY A 439 1.31 12.64 7.25
C GLY A 439 0.67 11.27 7.07
N GLY A 440 0.25 10.67 8.18
CA GLY A 440 -0.26 9.30 8.26
C GLY A 440 0.83 8.24 8.30
N LEU A 441 2.11 8.63 8.35
CA LEU A 441 3.24 7.71 8.52
C LEU A 441 3.30 7.20 9.96
N LEU A 442 3.74 5.95 10.12
CA LEU A 442 3.90 5.33 11.43
C LEU A 442 5.10 5.95 12.16
N GLU A 443 4.85 6.54 13.31
CA GLU A 443 5.88 6.92 14.27
C GLU A 443 6.28 5.69 15.07
N LYS A 444 7.59 5.43 15.16
CA LYS A 444 8.15 4.28 15.88
C LYS A 444 8.94 4.71 17.09
N GLU A 445 9.08 3.80 18.05
CA GLU A 445 10.00 3.96 19.17
C GLU A 445 11.42 4.21 18.67
N ALA A 446 12.16 5.09 19.35
CA ALA A 446 13.54 5.45 19.02
C ALA A 446 14.55 4.39 19.49
N VAL A 447 14.33 3.13 19.11
CA VAL A 447 15.18 1.97 19.41
C VAL A 447 15.35 1.11 18.15
N THR A 448 16.40 0.28 18.11
CA THR A 448 16.59 -0.68 17.02
C THR A 448 15.38 -1.61 16.94
N ASN A 449 14.76 -1.70 15.76
CA ASN A 449 13.51 -2.44 15.54
C ASN A 449 12.32 -1.96 16.41
N GLY A 450 12.28 -0.67 16.73
CA GLY A 450 11.20 -0.05 17.51
C GLY A 450 9.81 -0.30 16.92
N ARG A 451 8.85 -0.50 17.82
CA ARG A 451 7.44 -0.74 17.48
C ARG A 451 6.71 0.55 17.13
N GLY A 452 5.61 0.43 16.42
CA GLY A 452 4.70 1.54 16.13
C GLY A 452 4.06 2.12 17.40
N VAL A 453 4.10 3.44 17.52
CA VAL A 453 3.55 4.20 18.65
C VAL A 453 2.29 4.95 18.22
N SER A 454 2.37 5.69 17.12
CA SER A 454 1.29 6.56 16.70
C SER A 454 1.30 6.83 15.18
N TYR A 455 0.20 7.38 14.68
CA TYR A 455 0.12 8.04 13.38
C TYR A 455 -0.45 9.43 13.58
N LYS A 456 0.06 10.42 12.83
CA LYS A 456 -0.44 11.79 12.83
C LYS A 456 -0.86 12.22 11.43
N ILE A 457 -2.08 12.71 11.27
CA ILE A 457 -2.59 13.26 9.99
C ILE A 457 -2.95 14.72 10.19
N ARG A 458 -2.42 15.57 9.31
CA ARG A 458 -2.74 17.00 9.29
C ARG A 458 -3.99 17.24 8.46
N ILE A 459 -4.98 17.94 9.06
CA ILE A 459 -6.26 18.29 8.43
C ILE A 459 -6.56 19.79 8.50
N THR A 460 -5.50 20.60 8.52
CA THR A 460 -5.58 22.04 8.80
C THR A 460 -6.44 22.79 7.80
N ASN A 461 -6.25 22.53 6.50
CA ASN A 461 -6.99 23.21 5.45
C ASN A 461 -8.43 22.73 5.35
N GLN A 462 -8.67 21.45 5.65
CA GLN A 462 -10.02 20.92 5.80
C GLN A 462 -10.79 21.68 6.90
N ILE A 463 -10.20 21.86 8.09
CA ILE A 463 -10.83 22.60 9.19
C ILE A 463 -10.98 24.09 8.85
N ARG A 464 -9.97 24.73 8.26
CA ARG A 464 -10.06 26.13 7.80
C ARG A 464 -11.20 26.33 6.80
N GLY A 465 -11.38 25.40 5.87
CA GLY A 465 -12.46 25.43 4.88
C GLY A 465 -13.84 25.38 5.55
N LEU A 466 -14.02 24.47 6.51
CA LEU A 466 -15.27 24.33 7.27
C LEU A 466 -15.58 25.58 8.10
N ILE A 467 -14.58 26.24 8.67
CA ILE A 467 -14.79 27.44 9.49
C ILE A 467 -15.04 28.68 8.62
N LYS A 468 -14.26 28.86 7.55
CA LYS A 468 -14.32 30.08 6.73
C LYS A 468 -15.55 30.14 5.83
N ASN A 469 -16.01 28.99 5.33
CA ASN A 469 -17.09 28.93 4.34
C ASN A 469 -18.32 28.29 4.99
N VAL A 470 -19.37 29.09 5.21
CA VAL A 470 -20.62 28.64 5.83
C VAL A 470 -21.25 27.48 5.04
N ASP A 471 -21.16 27.52 3.71
CA ASP A 471 -21.71 26.50 2.80
C ASP A 471 -20.88 25.20 2.75
N SER A 472 -19.73 25.12 3.43
CA SER A 472 -18.94 23.89 3.46
C SER A 472 -19.56 22.86 4.41
N THR A 473 -19.90 21.70 3.87
CA THR A 473 -20.49 20.59 4.62
C THR A 473 -19.41 19.75 5.30
N ASN A 474 -19.59 19.45 6.58
CA ASN A 474 -18.78 18.46 7.28
C ASN A 474 -19.12 17.05 6.76
N VAL A 475 -18.11 16.28 6.38
CA VAL A 475 -18.27 14.94 5.80
C VAL A 475 -17.75 13.89 6.77
N LYS A 476 -18.27 12.67 6.68
CA LYS A 476 -17.65 11.54 7.38
C LYS A 476 -16.31 11.26 6.73
N LEU A 477 -15.30 11.01 7.56
CA LEU A 477 -13.97 10.67 7.09
C LEU A 477 -13.76 9.16 7.21
N GLY A 478 -13.15 8.57 6.18
CA GLY A 478 -12.74 7.18 6.19
C GLY A 478 -11.25 7.09 6.48
N LEU A 479 -10.87 6.18 7.37
CA LEU A 479 -9.48 5.89 7.70
C LEU A 479 -9.15 4.45 7.34
N VAL A 480 -8.13 4.27 6.51
CA VAL A 480 -7.68 2.97 6.00
C VAL A 480 -6.15 2.84 6.10
N VAL A 481 -5.62 1.63 5.98
CA VAL A 481 -4.20 1.44 5.66
C VAL A 481 -3.95 1.75 4.18
N THR A 482 -2.73 2.09 3.80
CA THR A 482 -2.40 2.37 2.39
C THR A 482 -1.07 1.77 1.98
N GLU A 483 -1.04 1.12 0.81
CA GLU A 483 0.19 0.62 0.19
C GLU A 483 0.90 1.69 -0.65
N ASP A 484 0.15 2.60 -1.27
CA ASP A 484 0.67 3.65 -2.15
C ASP A 484 -0.16 4.92 -1.95
N ILE A 485 0.47 5.96 -1.42
CA ILE A 485 -0.23 7.22 -1.11
C ILE A 485 -0.67 7.97 -2.38
N ASN A 486 -0.08 7.67 -3.53
CA ASN A 486 -0.38 8.35 -4.80
C ASN A 486 -1.58 7.74 -5.53
N VAL A 487 -2.03 6.54 -5.13
CA VAL A 487 -3.19 5.88 -5.72
C VAL A 487 -4.47 6.36 -5.02
N ILE A 488 -5.09 7.38 -5.62
CA ILE A 488 -6.33 7.99 -5.11
C ILE A 488 -7.61 7.34 -5.62
N ALA A 489 -7.51 6.40 -6.57
CA ALA A 489 -8.66 5.68 -7.11
C ALA A 489 -9.29 4.78 -6.04
N SER A 490 -10.61 4.62 -6.11
CA SER A 490 -11.35 3.68 -5.26
C SER A 490 -11.80 2.45 -6.04
N ASN A 491 -11.91 1.32 -5.35
CA ASN A 491 -12.40 0.05 -5.87
C ASN A 491 -13.77 -0.24 -5.26
N LYS A 492 -14.67 -0.78 -6.08
CA LYS A 492 -16.07 -1.06 -5.68
C LYS A 492 -16.15 -2.31 -4.81
N LEU A 493 -17.02 -2.29 -3.81
CA LEU A 493 -17.43 -3.52 -3.12
C LEU A 493 -18.33 -4.33 -4.04
N ARG A 494 -18.27 -5.66 -3.93
CA ARG A 494 -19.15 -6.58 -4.67
C ARG A 494 -20.60 -6.36 -4.30
N THR A 495 -20.84 -6.25 -2.99
CA THR A 495 -22.14 -5.93 -2.40
C THR A 495 -21.97 -4.70 -1.52
N PRO A 496 -22.48 -3.53 -1.95
CA PRO A 496 -22.46 -2.32 -1.13
C PRO A 496 -23.16 -2.54 0.22
N THR A 497 -22.61 -1.93 1.27
CA THR A 497 -23.21 -1.90 2.61
C THR A 497 -23.40 -0.44 3.03
N ALA A 498 -22.94 -0.05 4.22
CA ALA A 498 -22.82 1.37 4.59
C ALA A 498 -21.77 2.11 3.74
N ILE A 499 -20.89 1.38 3.05
CA ILE A 499 -19.93 1.90 2.08
C ILE A 499 -20.10 1.18 0.73
N SER A 500 -19.82 1.89 -0.36
CA SER A 500 -19.90 1.33 -1.72
C SER A 500 -18.53 1.11 -2.37
N GLN A 501 -17.50 1.81 -1.90
CA GLN A 501 -16.14 1.72 -2.40
C GLN A 501 -15.14 1.90 -1.26
N VAL A 502 -13.90 1.50 -1.52
CA VAL A 502 -12.76 1.68 -0.62
C VAL A 502 -11.53 2.07 -1.44
N PRO A 503 -10.59 2.88 -0.92
CA PRO A 503 -9.37 3.25 -1.64
C PRO A 503 -8.62 2.01 -2.18
N ARG A 504 -8.28 2.01 -3.47
CA ARG A 504 -7.57 0.90 -4.14
C ARG A 504 -6.24 0.59 -3.46
N ALA A 505 -5.53 1.61 -2.98
CA ALA A 505 -4.28 1.45 -2.25
C ALA A 505 -4.44 0.66 -0.95
N SER A 506 -5.61 0.68 -0.32
CA SER A 506 -5.91 -0.16 0.85
C SER A 506 -6.16 -1.61 0.46
N VAL A 507 -6.73 -1.87 -0.73
CA VAL A 507 -6.93 -3.24 -1.23
C VAL A 507 -5.59 -3.92 -1.52
N MET A 508 -4.60 -3.13 -1.96
CA MET A 508 -3.24 -3.58 -2.24
C MET A 508 -2.39 -3.82 -0.97
N ASN A 509 -2.87 -3.46 0.21
CA ASN A 509 -2.11 -3.63 1.46
C ASN A 509 -2.59 -4.89 2.22
N PRO A 510 -1.72 -5.87 2.53
CA PRO A 510 -2.14 -7.08 3.24
C PRO A 510 -2.18 -6.91 4.77
N LEU A 511 -1.67 -5.78 5.28
CA LEU A 511 -1.47 -5.54 6.70
C LEU A 511 -2.69 -4.88 7.35
N GLY A 512 -2.64 -4.83 8.68
CA GLY A 512 -3.61 -4.12 9.50
C GLY A 512 -2.99 -3.57 10.77
N THR A 513 -3.67 -2.63 11.40
CA THR A 513 -3.29 -2.04 12.68
C THR A 513 -4.51 -1.82 13.55
N ILE A 514 -4.33 -1.92 14.86
CA ILE A 514 -5.35 -1.63 15.87
C ILE A 514 -4.95 -0.32 16.53
N ILE A 515 -5.84 0.65 16.50
CA ILE A 515 -5.66 1.96 17.11
C ILE A 515 -6.77 2.25 18.11
N TYR A 516 -6.52 3.12 19.07
CA TYR A 516 -7.53 3.53 20.03
C TYR A 516 -8.54 4.50 19.40
N GLY A 517 -9.81 4.34 19.77
CA GLY A 517 -10.91 5.22 19.34
C GLY A 517 -11.07 6.47 20.22
N GLY A 518 -12.09 7.28 19.90
CA GLY A 518 -12.40 8.53 20.60
C GLY A 518 -13.35 8.40 21.79
N LYS A 519 -13.80 7.18 22.11
CA LYS A 519 -14.75 6.93 23.20
C LYS A 519 -14.17 7.28 24.57
N SER A 520 -15.01 7.74 25.49
CA SER A 520 -14.60 8.23 26.83
C SER A 520 -13.97 7.16 27.74
N THR A 521 -14.18 5.88 27.45
CA THR A 521 -13.60 4.74 28.16
C THR A 521 -12.13 4.51 27.80
N VAL A 522 -11.63 5.09 26.70
CA VAL A 522 -10.21 5.05 26.32
C VAL A 522 -9.41 6.03 27.20
N PRO A 523 -8.22 5.63 27.70
CA PRO A 523 -7.32 6.52 28.45
C PRO A 523 -7.04 7.83 27.72
N GLU A 524 -7.02 8.93 28.47
CA GLU A 524 -7.02 10.28 27.90
C GLU A 524 -5.82 10.60 26.99
N ASP A 525 -4.66 10.03 27.32
CA ASP A 525 -3.38 10.15 26.62
C ASP A 525 -3.30 9.32 25.32
N LYS A 526 -4.22 8.37 25.14
CA LYS A 526 -4.31 7.48 23.97
C LYS A 526 -5.53 7.72 23.11
N ARG A 527 -6.52 8.43 23.66
CA ARG A 527 -7.81 8.67 23.04
C ARG A 527 -7.66 9.50 21.77
N LEU A 528 -8.29 9.04 20.70
CA LEU A 528 -8.38 9.82 19.47
C LEU A 528 -9.10 11.14 19.71
N LYS A 529 -8.42 12.23 19.36
CA LYS A 529 -8.88 13.61 19.52
C LYS A 529 -8.51 14.42 18.29
N LEU A 530 -9.34 15.42 17.97
CA LEU A 530 -8.99 16.47 17.03
C LEU A 530 -8.28 17.60 17.80
N GLU A 531 -7.00 17.80 17.50
CA GLU A 531 -6.22 18.89 18.08
C GLU A 531 -6.25 20.09 17.14
N ILE A 532 -6.72 21.24 17.62
CA ILE A 532 -6.78 22.50 16.87
C ILE A 532 -5.91 23.52 17.61
N TYR A 533 -4.84 23.95 16.95
CA TYR A 533 -3.99 25.06 17.39
C TYR A 533 -4.48 26.32 16.69
N TYR A 534 -4.81 27.35 17.45
CA TYR A 534 -5.44 28.56 16.91
C TYR A 534 -4.96 29.83 17.61
N THR A 535 -5.21 30.96 16.96
CA THR A 535 -5.02 32.30 17.51
C THR A 535 -6.37 32.96 17.69
N LYS A 536 -6.59 33.55 18.87
CA LYS A 536 -7.81 34.30 19.17
C LYS A 536 -7.81 35.65 18.45
N PRO A 537 -8.96 36.10 17.90
CA PRO A 537 -9.10 37.47 17.44
C PRO A 537 -8.99 38.44 18.63
N ASN A 538 -8.40 39.62 18.40
CA ASN A 538 -8.27 40.68 19.41
C ASN A 538 -9.60 41.27 19.83
#